data_AF-A0A2U0RWZ3-F1
#
_entry.id   AF-A0A2U0RWZ3-F1
#
_cell.length_a   1.000
_cell.length_b   1.000
_cell.length_c   1.000
_cell.angle_alpha   90.00
_cell.angle_beta   90.00
_cell.angle_gamma   90.00
#
_symmetry.space_group_name_H-M   'P 1'
#
loop_
_entity.id
_entity.type
_entity.pdbx_description
1 polymer ?
#
loop_
_entity_poly.entity_id
_entity_poly.type
_entity_poly.pdbx_seq_one_letter_code
_entity_poly.pdbx_strand_id
1 'polypeptide(L)' 'MKVLVIDNYDSFVYNLVQYIGELGGEPVVYRNDKIDLEQAMRLDPKRIVISPGPGTPEDPHYFGV' A
#
# COMPACT_ATOMS: atom_id res chain seq x y z
N MET A 1 -1.51 -15.07 5.14
CA MET A 1 -2.71 -14.31 4.65
C MET A 1 -2.24 -13.09 3.88
N LYS A 2 -2.57 -12.96 2.60
CA LYS A 2 -2.08 -11.86 1.75
C LYS A 2 -2.68 -10.51 2.14
N VAL A 3 -1.82 -9.51 2.35
CA VAL A 3 -2.18 -8.12 2.64
C VAL A 3 -1.58 -7.23 1.57
N LEU A 4 -2.42 -6.52 0.82
CA LEU A 4 -1.95 -5.52 -0.13
C LEU A 4 -1.62 -4.23 0.63
N VAL A 5 -0.39 -3.75 0.50
CA VAL A 5 0.06 -2.48 1.06
C VAL A 5 0.24 -1.51 -0.10
N ILE A 6 -0.53 -0.42 -0.09
CA ILE A 6 -0.40 0.69 -1.03
C ILE A 6 0.51 1.75 -0.41
N ASP A 7 1.70 1.91 -0.99
CA ASP A 7 2.71 2.88 -0.60
C ASP A 7 2.45 4.24 -1.29
N ASN A 8 2.06 5.25 -0.52
CA ASN A 8 1.98 6.64 -0.96
C ASN A 8 3.31 7.37 -0.76
N TYR A 9 4.43 6.72 -1.14
CA TYR A 9 5.79 7.24 -0.98
C TYR A 9 6.11 7.59 0.48
N ASP A 10 5.73 6.71 1.40
CA ASP A 10 5.94 6.87 2.84
C ASP A 10 7.36 6.48 3.24
N SER A 11 7.98 7.30 4.09
CA SER A 11 9.28 6.97 4.69
C SER A 11 9.19 5.80 5.69
N PHE A 12 7.99 5.46 6.17
CA PHE A 12 7.77 4.44 7.19
C PHE A 12 6.99 3.20 6.73
N VAL A 13 6.71 3.05 5.42
CA VAL A 13 5.91 1.91 4.92
C VAL A 13 6.47 0.56 5.36
N TYR A 14 7.79 0.41 5.41
CA TYR A 14 8.43 -0.85 5.77
C TYR A 14 8.30 -1.21 7.26
N ASN A 15 8.00 -0.25 8.14
CA ASN A 15 7.61 -0.56 9.52
C ASN A 15 6.27 -1.30 9.55
N LEU A 16 5.30 -0.84 8.75
CA LEU A 16 4.00 -1.52 8.60
C LEU A 16 4.16 -2.92 7.99
N VAL A 17 5.01 -3.04 6.96
CA VAL A 17 5.32 -4.33 6.32
C VAL A 17 5.91 -5.33 7.32
N GLN A 18 6.85 -4.88 8.17
CA GLN A 18 7.41 -5.72 9.24
C GLN A 18 6.34 -6.17 10.23
N TYR A 19 5.53 -5.26 10.77
CA TYR A 19 4.46 -5.61 11.71
C TYR A 19 3.43 -6.57 11.12
N ILE A 20 3.07 -6.40 9.84
CA ILE A 20 2.17 -7.33 9.15
C ILE A 20 2.81 -8.72 9.08
N GLY A 21 4.10 -8.81 8.74
CA GLY A 21 4.85 -10.06 8.70
C GLY A 21 4.95 -10.75 10.06
N GLU A 22 5.27 -9.99 11.11
CA GLU A 22 5.36 -10.48 12.50
C GLU A 22 4.03 -11.08 12.99
N LEU A 23 2.90 -10.53 12.52
CA LEU A 23 1.55 -11.04 12.81
C LEU A 23 1.12 -12.22 11.93
N GLY A 24 2.00 -12.76 11.09
CA GLY A 24 1.72 -13.89 10.19
C GLY A 24 1.03 -13.49 8.87
N GLY A 25 1.01 -12.21 8.54
CA GLY A 25 0.57 -11.70 7.25
C GLY A 25 1.63 -11.91 6.16
N GLU A 26 1.18 -11.91 4.91
CA GLU A 26 2.03 -11.94 3.72
C GLU A 26 1.86 -10.60 2.98
N PRO A 27 2.63 -9.57 3.36
CA PRO A 27 2.50 -8.25 2.75
C PRO A 27 3.04 -8.26 1.31
N VAL A 28 2.27 -7.68 0.39
CA VAL A 28 2.70 -7.35 -0.97
C VAL A 28 2.56 -5.85 -1.16
N VAL A 29 3.66 -5.18 -1.49
CA VAL A 29 3.75 -3.72 -1.51
C VAL A 29 3.75 -3.22 -2.96
N TYR A 30 2.89 -2.26 -3.25
CA TYR A 30 2.89 -1.51 -4.51
C TYR A 30 2.74 -0.03 -4.21
N ARG A 31 3.43 0.83 -4.97
CA ARG A 31 3.17 2.27 -4.90
C ARG A 31 1.80 2.60 -5.50
N ASN A 32 1.19 3.68 -5.02
CA ASN A 32 -0.15 4.10 -5.43
C ASN A 32 -0.33 4.25 -6.96
N ASP A 33 0.75 4.51 -7.68
CA ASP A 33 0.80 4.73 -9.12
C ASP A 33 1.43 3.57 -9.91
N LYS A 34 1.80 2.48 -9.22
CA LYS A 34 2.46 1.30 -9.80
C LYS A 34 1.61 0.04 -9.78
N ILE A 35 0.33 0.17 -9.42
CA ILE A 35 -0.65 -0.89 -9.50
C ILE A 35 -1.99 -0.34 -9.99
N ASP A 36 -2.60 -1.03 -10.95
CA ASP A 36 -3.97 -0.74 -11.38
C ASP A 36 -4.99 -1.60 -10.62
N LEU A 37 -6.27 -1.24 -10.75
CA LEU A 37 -7.36 -1.93 -10.06
C LEU A 37 -7.46 -3.41 -10.47
N GLU A 38 -7.22 -3.73 -11.73
CA GLU A 38 -7.33 -5.10 -12.25
C GLU A 38 -6.22 -6.00 -11.69
N GLN A 39 -4.99 -5.48 -11.62
CA GLN A 39 -3.86 -6.09 -10.95
C GLN A 39 -4.15 -6.30 -9.45
N ALA A 40 -4.65 -5.28 -8.75
CA ALA A 40 -5.01 -5.38 -7.34
C ALA A 40 -6.07 -6.46 -7.09
N MET A 41 -7.08 -6.56 -7.95
CA MET A 41 -8.11 -7.62 -7.87
C MET A 41 -7.53 -9.01 -8.13
N ARG A 42 -6.63 -9.17 -9.11
CA ARG A 42 -5.93 -10.43 -9.40
C ARG A 42 -5.06 -10.93 -8.25
N LEU A 43 -4.59 -10.03 -7.38
CA LEU A 43 -3.82 -10.44 -6.20
C LEU A 43 -4.66 -11.21 -5.18
N ASP A 44 -6.00 -11.10 -5.19
CA ASP A 44 -6.92 -11.62 -4.16
C ASP A 44 -6.42 -11.34 -2.72
N PRO A 45 -6.13 -10.07 -2.36
CA PRO A 45 -5.72 -9.75 -1.01
C PRO A 45 -6.91 -9.90 -0.05
N LYS A 46 -6.67 -10.43 1.16
CA LYS A 46 -7.71 -10.52 2.19
C LYS A 46 -7.87 -9.22 2.97
N ARG A 47 -6.87 -8.35 2.93
CA ARG A 47 -6.85 -7.04 3.57
C ARG A 47 -6.04 -6.05 2.74
N ILE A 48 -6.37 -4.78 2.86
CA ILE A 48 -5.64 -3.68 2.23
C ILE A 48 -5.20 -2.71 3.34
N VAL A 49 -3.97 -2.22 3.24
CA VAL A 49 -3.43 -1.13 4.05
C VAL A 49 -2.98 -0.03 3.09
N ILE A 50 -3.43 1.19 3.32
CA ILE A 50 -2.96 2.37 2.58
C ILE A 50 -2.00 3.09 3.53
N SER A 51 -0.74 3.24 3.13
CA SER A 51 0.25 3.92 3.96
C SER A 51 -0.07 5.41 4.09
N PRO A 52 0.49 6.08 5.12
CA PRO A 52 0.68 7.52 5.09
C PRO A 52 1.45 7.97 3.82
N GLY A 53 1.62 9.28 3.67
CA GLY A 53 2.38 9.86 2.57
C GLY A 53 2.40 11.38 2.69
N PRO A 54 3.20 12.07 1.86
CA PRO A 54 3.16 13.53 1.79
C PRO A 54 1.85 14.02 1.18
N GLY A 55 1.40 15.22 1.59
CA GLY A 55 0.28 15.92 0.97
C GLY A 55 -1.10 15.57 1.52
N THR A 56 -2.13 15.79 0.69
CA THR A 56 -3.54 15.61 1.04
C THR A 56 -4.33 15.07 -0.15
N PRO A 57 -5.32 14.18 0.03
CA PRO A 57 -6.11 13.60 -1.08
C PRO A 57 -6.97 14.60 -1.86
N GLU A 58 -7.18 15.81 -1.34
CA GLU A 58 -7.98 16.85 -1.99
C GLU A 58 -7.17 17.69 -2.97
N ASP A 59 -5.83 17.62 -2.93
CA ASP A 59 -4.95 18.39 -3.81
C ASP A 59 -4.39 17.49 -4.94
N PRO A 60 -4.78 17.72 -6.21
CA PRO A 60 -4.31 16.95 -7.36
C PRO A 60 -2.79 16.96 -7.56
N HIS A 61 -2.07 17.92 -6.97
CA HIS A 61 -0.61 17.96 -7.02
C HIS A 61 0.03 16.69 -6.44
N TYR A 62 -0.62 16.03 -5.49
CA TYR A 62 -0.11 14.83 -4.81
C TYR A 62 -0.59 13.52 -5.44
N PHE A 63 -1.28 13.56 -6.58
CA PHE A 63 -1.80 12.34 -7.21
C PHE A 63 -0.73 11.64 -8.03
N GLY A 64 -0.37 10.43 -7.59
CA GLY A 64 0.63 9.58 -8.24
C GLY A 64 2.08 9.96 -7.96
N VAL A 65 2.33 10.63 -6.82
CA VAL A 65 3.60 11.26 -6.45
C VAL A 65 4.19 10.62 -5.20
#